data_AF-A0A3L6JL03-F1
#
_entry.id   AF-A0A3L6JL03-F1
#
_cell.length_a   1.000
_cell.length_b   1.000
_cell.length_c   1.000
_cell.angle_alpha   90.00
_cell.angle_beta   90.00
_cell.angle_gamma   90.00
#
_symmetry.space_group_name_H-M   'P 1'
#
loop_
_entity.id
_entity.type
_entity.pdbx_description
1 polymer ?
#
loop_
_entity_poly.entity_id
_entity_poly.type
_entity_poly.pdbx_seq_one_letter_code
_entity_poly.pdbx_strand_id
1 'polypeptide(L)'
;MGFMKTAAVKGIIPARNKVGELRSNIVRLINETSGVLEKRFGAAGLEAAEEIFGRLGEEDARTMKTRLGFGDTLRDSLDAWLVIANIMGSKMVPNWVSENRVEVSHSYCPQYEEFLKHGKLYCTHACLPYVGAVAENIGKGVEMEVVRASDENAPCVKALFVPAKDAH
;
A
#
# COMPACT_ATOMS: atom_id res chain seq x y z
N MET A 1 -33.69 16.76 -4.02
CA MET A 1 -32.67 15.68 -3.90
C MET A 1 -31.76 15.77 -5.14
N GLY A 2 -30.47 16.11 -4.99
CA GLY A 2 -29.64 16.57 -6.11
C GLY A 2 -29.24 15.47 -7.12
N PHE A 3 -29.16 15.81 -8.41
CA PHE A 3 -28.83 14.92 -9.52
C PHE A 3 -27.61 14.01 -9.26
N MET A 4 -26.57 14.54 -8.62
CA MET A 4 -25.37 13.76 -8.23
C MET A 4 -25.68 12.65 -7.22
N LYS A 5 -26.58 12.88 -6.26
CA LYS A 5 -27.01 11.86 -5.29
C LYS A 5 -27.80 10.74 -5.98
N THR A 6 -28.64 11.09 -6.95
CA THR A 6 -29.40 10.12 -7.76
C THR A 6 -28.49 9.29 -8.67
N ALA A 7 -27.52 9.91 -9.35
CA ALA A 7 -26.52 9.21 -10.16
C ALA A 7 -25.62 8.29 -9.32
N ALA A 8 -25.26 8.73 -8.10
CA ALA A 8 -24.53 7.92 -7.13
C ALA A 8 -25.30 6.68 -6.71
N VAL A 9 -26.58 6.83 -6.32
CA VAL A 9 -27.45 5.73 -5.87
C VAL A 9 -27.71 4.74 -7.00
N LYS A 10 -27.86 5.22 -8.23
CA LYS A 10 -28.05 4.39 -9.43
C LYS A 10 -26.77 3.76 -9.99
N GLY A 11 -25.61 3.99 -9.37
CA GLY A 11 -24.34 3.36 -9.76
C GLY A 11 -23.71 3.91 -11.04
N ILE A 12 -24.16 5.07 -11.54
CA ILE A 12 -23.74 5.64 -12.83
C ILE A 12 -22.38 6.35 -12.69
N ILE A 13 -22.09 6.94 -11.53
CA ILE A 13 -20.81 7.56 -11.21
C ILE A 13 -20.46 7.18 -9.77
N PRO A 14 -19.23 6.71 -9.48
CA PRO A 14 -18.80 6.52 -8.10
C PRO A 14 -18.77 7.89 -7.42
N ALA A 15 -19.74 8.16 -6.55
CA ALA A 15 -19.75 9.43 -5.86
C ALA A 15 -18.55 9.53 -4.92
N ARG A 16 -17.91 10.70 -4.88
CA ARG A 16 -16.69 10.95 -4.11
C ARG A 16 -16.80 10.54 -2.64
N ASN A 17 -17.99 10.72 -2.05
CA ASN A 17 -18.27 10.25 -0.70
C ASN A 17 -18.22 8.72 -0.58
N LYS A 18 -18.77 7.96 -1.54
CA LYS A 18 -18.71 6.48 -1.53
C LYS A 18 -17.27 5.95 -1.61
N VAL A 19 -16.43 6.57 -2.45
CA VAL A 19 -15.00 6.20 -2.54
C VAL A 19 -14.28 6.51 -1.23
N GLY A 20 -14.59 7.65 -0.60
CA GLY A 20 -14.09 8.01 0.72
C GLY A 20 -14.48 7.01 1.81
N GLU A 21 -15.76 6.59 1.85
CA GLU A 21 -16.24 5.58 2.79
C GLU A 21 -15.59 4.21 2.59
N LEU A 22 -15.47 3.75 1.33
CA LEU A 22 -14.81 2.47 1.02
C LEU A 22 -13.36 2.49 1.47
N ARG A 23 -12.63 3.56 1.17
CA ARG A 23 -11.25 3.74 1.61
C ARG A 23 -11.13 3.73 3.14
N SER A 24 -11.97 4.49 3.82
CA SER A 24 -12.03 4.51 5.29
C SER A 24 -12.26 3.11 5.86
N ASN A 25 -13.19 2.35 5.28
CA ASN A 25 -13.48 0.98 5.69
C ASN A 25 -12.28 0.04 5.46
N ILE A 26 -11.53 0.18 4.36
CA ILE A 26 -10.33 -0.62 4.10
C ILE A 26 -9.25 -0.30 5.14
N VAL A 27 -8.98 0.99 5.39
CA VAL A 27 -8.00 1.40 6.40
C VAL A 27 -8.38 0.88 7.79
N ARG A 28 -9.65 0.99 8.17
CA ARG A 28 -10.15 0.42 9.43
C ARG A 28 -10.01 -1.10 9.46
N LEU A 29 -10.35 -1.80 8.38
CA LEU A 29 -10.20 -3.26 8.31
C LEU A 29 -8.76 -3.70 8.56
N ILE A 30 -7.79 -2.98 7.97
CA ILE A 30 -6.37 -3.28 8.18
C ILE A 30 -6.01 -3.10 9.65
N ASN A 31 -6.39 -1.96 10.24
CA ASN A 31 -6.11 -1.67 11.64
C ASN A 31 -6.75 -2.67 12.61
N GLU A 32 -8.03 -2.98 12.43
CA GLU A 32 -8.77 -3.91 13.28
C GLU A 32 -8.23 -5.34 13.16
N THR A 33 -7.90 -5.78 11.94
CA THR A 33 -7.28 -7.11 11.74
C THR A 33 -5.97 -7.21 12.51
N SER A 34 -5.06 -6.24 12.34
CA SER A 34 -3.77 -6.23 13.05
C SER A 34 -3.95 -6.13 14.56
N GLY A 35 -4.82 -5.24 15.04
CA GLY A 35 -5.07 -5.04 16.46
C GLY A 35 -5.71 -6.24 17.15
N VAL A 36 -6.68 -6.90 16.50
CA VAL A 36 -7.34 -8.10 17.05
C VAL A 36 -6.38 -9.28 17.10
N LEU A 37 -5.59 -9.51 16.05
CA LEU A 37 -4.61 -10.60 16.02
C LEU A 37 -3.54 -10.40 17.07
N GLU A 38 -2.99 -9.20 17.18
CA GLU A 38 -2.05 -8.86 18.24
C GLU A 38 -2.64 -9.07 19.63
N LYS A 39 -3.85 -8.55 19.89
CA LYS A 39 -4.48 -8.65 21.21
C LYS A 39 -4.68 -10.10 21.64
N ARG A 40 -4.95 -11.01 20.70
CA ARG A 40 -5.22 -12.43 20.98
C ARG A 40 -3.96 -13.27 21.05
N PHE A 41 -2.96 -12.98 20.23
CA PHE A 41 -1.83 -13.89 19.98
C PHE A 41 -0.46 -13.21 20.13
N GLY A 42 -0.39 -11.94 20.51
CA GLY A 42 0.86 -11.19 20.68
C GLY A 42 1.65 -11.10 19.37
N ALA A 43 2.97 -11.32 19.46
CA ALA A 43 3.89 -11.30 18.32
C ALA A 43 3.49 -12.29 17.22
N ALA A 44 3.07 -13.51 17.57
CA ALA A 44 2.59 -14.49 16.59
C ALA A 44 1.32 -14.01 15.85
N GLY A 45 0.51 -13.17 16.48
CA GLY A 45 -0.64 -12.53 15.82
C GLY A 45 -0.20 -11.49 14.79
N LEU A 46 0.88 -10.77 15.06
CA LEU A 46 1.46 -9.80 14.11
C LEU A 46 2.14 -10.51 12.93
N GLU A 47 2.85 -11.61 13.17
CA GLU A 47 3.39 -12.47 12.09
C GLU A 47 2.27 -13.02 11.20
N ALA A 48 1.14 -13.44 11.79
CA ALA A 48 -0.03 -13.86 11.02
C ALA A 48 -0.62 -12.69 10.20
N ALA A 49 -0.61 -11.46 10.72
CA ALA A 49 -1.03 -10.29 9.96
C ALA A 49 -0.08 -10.04 8.77
N GLU A 50 1.23 -10.16 8.97
CA GLU A 50 2.23 -10.06 7.91
C GLU A 50 1.97 -11.06 6.79
N GLU A 51 1.74 -12.33 7.15
CA GLU A 51 1.43 -13.39 6.19
C GLU A 51 0.14 -13.11 5.39
N ILE A 52 -0.93 -12.68 6.07
CA ILE A 52 -2.20 -12.32 5.42
C ILE A 52 -1.97 -11.21 4.40
N PHE A 53 -1.32 -10.12 4.80
CA PHE A 53 -1.12 -8.96 3.95
C PHE A 53 -0.12 -9.21 2.83
N GLY A 54 0.91 -10.01 3.07
CA GLY A 54 1.82 -10.47 2.02
C GLY A 54 1.08 -11.26 0.93
N ARG A 55 0.28 -12.26 1.31
CA ARG A 55 -0.50 -13.07 0.36
C ARG A 55 -1.50 -12.25 -0.46
N LEU A 56 -2.18 -11.29 0.17
CA LEU A 56 -3.08 -10.38 -0.53
C LEU A 56 -2.30 -9.53 -1.56
N GLY A 57 -1.12 -9.03 -1.18
CA GLY A 57 -0.29 -8.24 -2.08
C GLY A 57 0.21 -9.04 -3.29
N GLU A 58 0.58 -10.31 -3.09
CA GLU A 58 0.95 -11.21 -4.19
C GLU A 58 -0.21 -11.46 -5.15
N GLU A 59 -1.42 -11.68 -4.63
CA GLU A 59 -2.62 -11.89 -5.45
C GLU A 59 -2.99 -10.64 -6.26
N ASP A 60 -2.91 -9.48 -5.61
CA ASP A 60 -3.16 -8.20 -6.27
C ASP A 60 -2.09 -7.91 -7.34
N ALA A 61 -0.80 -8.19 -7.09
CA ALA A 61 0.24 -8.08 -8.11
C ALA A 61 -0.08 -8.91 -9.35
N ARG A 62 -0.40 -10.21 -9.18
CA ARG A 62 -0.77 -11.11 -10.28
C ARG A 62 -1.97 -10.57 -11.06
N THR A 63 -2.99 -10.11 -10.34
CA THR A 63 -4.21 -9.52 -10.92
C THR A 63 -3.89 -8.26 -11.69
N MET A 64 -3.05 -7.38 -11.14
CA MET A 64 -2.65 -6.12 -11.75
C MET A 64 -1.81 -6.35 -13.01
N LYS A 65 -0.83 -7.27 -13.03
CA LYS A 65 -0.11 -7.62 -14.27
C LYS A 65 -1.08 -8.05 -15.37
N THR A 66 -2.01 -8.94 -15.03
CA THR A 66 -2.94 -9.51 -16.01
C THR A 66 -3.96 -8.49 -16.51
N ARG A 67 -4.52 -7.65 -15.62
CA ARG A 67 -5.65 -6.78 -15.95
C ARG A 67 -5.25 -5.37 -16.37
N LEU A 68 -4.14 -4.87 -15.86
CA LEU A 68 -3.64 -3.51 -16.14
C LEU A 68 -2.47 -3.53 -17.13
N GLY A 69 -1.93 -4.70 -17.46
CA GLY A 69 -0.91 -4.86 -18.49
C GLY A 69 0.48 -4.39 -18.06
N PHE A 70 0.78 -4.41 -16.76
CA PHE A 70 2.12 -4.09 -16.27
C PHE A 70 3.17 -5.07 -16.79
N GLY A 71 4.33 -4.52 -17.18
CA GLY A 71 5.50 -5.28 -17.60
C GLY A 71 6.25 -5.90 -16.42
N ASP A 72 7.57 -5.87 -16.49
CA ASP A 72 8.48 -6.48 -15.52
C ASP A 72 9.63 -5.56 -15.11
N THR A 73 9.48 -4.24 -15.26
CA THR A 73 10.52 -3.26 -14.91
C THR A 73 10.34 -2.68 -13.50
N LEU A 74 11.39 -2.04 -12.98
CA LEU A 74 11.32 -1.20 -11.77
C LEU A 74 10.25 -0.11 -11.87
N ARG A 75 10.03 0.43 -13.07
CA ARG A 75 9.02 1.46 -13.31
C ARG A 75 7.61 0.89 -13.22
N ASP A 76 7.38 -0.31 -13.74
CA ASP A 76 6.11 -1.02 -13.60
C ASP A 76 5.78 -1.30 -12.12
N SER A 77 6.79 -1.71 -11.34
CA SER A 77 6.63 -1.89 -9.88
C SER A 77 6.25 -0.60 -9.17
N LEU A 78 6.88 0.52 -9.52
CA LEU A 78 6.52 1.83 -8.98
C LEU A 78 5.09 2.22 -9.38
N ASP A 79 4.72 2.04 -10.64
CA ASP A 79 3.39 2.42 -11.14
C ASP A 79 2.29 1.57 -10.48
N ALA A 80 2.52 0.27 -10.30
CA ALA A 80 1.61 -0.60 -9.55
C ALA A 80 1.45 -0.13 -8.09
N TRP A 81 2.55 0.21 -7.43
CA TRP A 81 2.48 0.75 -6.07
C TRP A 81 1.70 2.08 -6.02
N LEU A 82 1.89 2.97 -7.01
CA LEU A 82 1.14 4.22 -7.12
C LEU A 82 -0.35 4.00 -7.38
N VAL A 83 -0.75 2.96 -8.11
CA VAL A 83 -2.16 2.58 -8.27
C VAL A 83 -2.78 2.24 -6.92
N ILE A 84 -2.13 1.39 -6.13
CA ILE A 84 -2.57 1.06 -4.77
C ILE A 84 -2.64 2.31 -3.90
N ALA A 85 -1.62 3.18 -3.97
CA ALA A 85 -1.58 4.43 -3.23
C ALA A 85 -2.78 5.33 -3.52
N ASN A 86 -3.16 5.47 -4.80
CA ASN A 86 -4.31 6.26 -5.22
C ASN A 86 -5.64 5.69 -4.71
N ILE A 87 -5.80 4.36 -4.72
CA ILE A 87 -6.96 3.69 -4.12
C ILE A 87 -7.03 4.00 -2.63
N MET A 88 -5.91 3.81 -1.94
CA MET A 88 -5.76 4.06 -0.49
C MET A 88 -5.79 5.54 -0.12
N GLY A 89 -5.73 6.45 -1.10
CA GLY A 89 -5.76 7.91 -0.88
C GLY A 89 -4.45 8.49 -0.37
N SER A 90 -3.36 7.74 -0.44
CA SER A 90 -2.02 8.21 -0.12
C SER A 90 -1.53 9.19 -1.18
N LYS A 91 -0.78 10.21 -0.77
CA LYS A 91 -0.01 11.06 -1.69
C LYS A 91 1.45 10.69 -1.57
N MET A 92 2.02 10.29 -2.70
CA MET A 92 3.37 9.76 -2.78
C MET A 92 4.17 10.59 -3.78
N VAL A 93 5.43 10.86 -3.44
CA VAL A 93 6.36 11.62 -4.27
C VAL A 93 7.57 10.74 -4.53
N PRO A 94 7.66 10.14 -5.74
CA PRO A 94 8.82 9.39 -6.17
C PRO A 94 9.99 10.32 -6.49
N ASN A 95 11.20 9.91 -6.10
CA ASN A 95 12.46 10.55 -6.39
C ASN A 95 13.44 9.49 -6.92
N TRP A 96 13.78 9.59 -8.20
CA TRP A 96 14.73 8.67 -8.83
C TRP A 96 16.15 9.04 -8.38
N VAL A 97 16.76 8.15 -7.60
CA VAL A 97 18.10 8.35 -7.04
C VAL A 97 19.18 7.82 -8.00
N SER A 98 18.82 6.83 -8.81
CA SER A 98 19.59 6.26 -9.90
C SER A 98 18.66 5.54 -10.88
N GLU A 99 19.19 4.98 -11.97
CA GLU A 99 18.41 4.18 -12.92
C GLU A 99 17.80 2.91 -12.29
N ASN A 100 18.46 2.37 -11.26
CA ASN A 100 18.05 1.16 -10.56
C ASN A 100 17.46 1.41 -9.17
N ARG A 101 17.12 2.66 -8.82
CA ARG A 101 16.58 3.00 -7.50
C ARG A 101 15.64 4.20 -7.54
N VAL A 102 14.48 4.03 -6.94
CA VAL A 102 13.52 5.10 -6.67
C VAL A 102 13.14 5.13 -5.20
N GLU A 103 13.30 6.28 -4.56
CA GLU A 103 12.82 6.54 -3.21
C GLU A 103 11.46 7.22 -3.27
N VAL A 104 10.53 6.77 -2.43
CA VAL A 104 9.17 7.31 -2.43
C VAL A 104 8.80 7.80 -1.04
N SER A 105 8.60 9.10 -0.96
CA SER A 105 8.14 9.77 0.26
C SER A 105 6.62 9.87 0.27
N HIS A 106 6.01 9.57 1.42
CA HIS A 106 4.57 9.80 1.61
C HIS A 106 4.37 11.22 2.15
N SER A 107 3.92 12.13 1.31
CA SER A 107 3.48 13.46 1.76
C SER A 107 2.14 13.41 2.48
N TYR A 108 1.36 12.35 2.27
CA TYR A 108 0.14 12.04 3.01
C TYR A 108 -0.12 10.53 3.03
N CYS A 109 -0.46 9.97 4.20
CA CYS A 109 -0.76 8.55 4.36
C CYS A 109 -1.96 8.36 5.32
N PRO A 110 -3.17 8.08 4.81
CA PRO A 110 -4.36 7.85 5.64
C PRO A 110 -4.20 6.72 6.65
N GLN A 111 -3.48 5.67 6.27
CA GLN A 111 -3.25 4.52 7.13
C GLN A 111 -2.38 4.86 8.33
N TYR A 112 -1.35 5.68 8.12
CA TYR A 112 -0.52 6.23 9.19
C TYR A 112 -1.34 7.10 10.15
N GLU A 113 -2.18 8.00 9.63
CA GLU A 113 -3.05 8.84 10.47
C GLU A 113 -4.01 8.00 11.31
N GLU A 114 -4.56 6.93 10.75
CA GLU A 114 -5.43 6.04 11.49
C GLU A 114 -4.66 5.27 12.57
N PHE A 115 -3.50 4.70 12.24
CA PHE A 115 -2.65 4.02 13.21
C PHE A 115 -2.26 4.90 14.40
N LEU A 116 -1.93 6.19 14.16
CA LEU A 116 -1.66 7.13 15.24
C LEU A 116 -2.86 7.33 16.17
N LYS A 117 -4.09 7.43 15.64
CA LYS A 117 -5.30 7.58 16.48
C LYS A 117 -5.51 6.39 17.42
N HIS A 118 -5.06 5.21 17.02
CA HIS A 118 -5.16 3.98 17.82
C HIS A 118 -3.91 3.72 18.68
N GLY A 119 -2.95 4.66 18.68
CA GLY A 119 -1.76 4.63 19.54
C GLY A 119 -0.70 3.62 19.12
N LYS A 120 -0.79 3.03 17.93
CA LYS A 120 0.17 2.03 17.47
C LYS A 120 0.30 1.96 15.95
N LEU A 121 1.54 1.92 15.48
CA LEU A 121 1.88 1.79 14.06
C LEU A 121 2.03 0.32 13.65
N TYR A 122 1.15 -0.15 12.76
CA TYR A 122 1.24 -1.48 12.15
C TYR A 122 1.89 -1.46 10.76
N CYS A 123 2.70 -0.43 10.46
CA CYS A 123 3.29 -0.25 9.13
C CYS A 123 4.18 -1.43 8.71
N THR A 124 4.97 -2.00 9.62
CA THR A 124 5.84 -3.16 9.34
C THR A 124 5.05 -4.47 9.22
N HIS A 125 3.92 -4.58 9.92
CA HIS A 125 3.17 -5.83 10.01
C HIS A 125 1.98 -5.92 9.03
N ALA A 126 1.63 -4.82 8.37
CA ALA A 126 0.47 -4.78 7.47
C ALA A 126 0.71 -3.99 6.19
N CYS A 127 1.14 -2.73 6.30
CA CYS A 127 1.37 -1.89 5.11
C CYS A 127 2.53 -2.44 4.27
N LEU A 128 3.71 -2.59 4.89
CA LEU A 128 4.94 -3.02 4.23
C LEU A 128 4.82 -4.41 3.59
N PRO A 129 4.29 -5.46 4.26
CA PRO A 129 4.13 -6.77 3.65
C PRO A 129 3.24 -6.73 2.42
N TYR A 130 2.13 -5.98 2.49
CA TYR A 130 1.23 -5.82 1.36
C TYR A 130 1.89 -5.07 0.19
N VAL A 131 2.41 -3.85 0.42
CA VAL A 131 2.95 -3.05 -0.70
C VAL A 131 4.28 -3.58 -1.23
N GLY A 132 5.08 -4.23 -0.37
CA GLY A 132 6.29 -4.96 -0.75
C GLY A 132 5.92 -6.11 -1.68
N ALA A 133 5.02 -6.99 -1.25
CA ALA A 133 4.53 -8.08 -2.08
C ALA A 133 3.93 -7.60 -3.40
N VAL A 134 3.17 -6.49 -3.42
CA VAL A 134 2.68 -5.90 -4.67
C VAL A 134 3.86 -5.51 -5.57
N ALA A 135 4.75 -4.64 -5.10
CA ALA A 135 5.77 -4.05 -5.96
C ALA A 135 6.83 -5.07 -6.42
N GLU A 136 7.24 -5.98 -5.53
CA GLU A 136 8.28 -6.99 -5.80
C GLU A 136 7.80 -8.10 -6.74
N ASN A 137 6.49 -8.37 -6.81
CA ASN A 137 5.92 -9.37 -7.73
C ASN A 137 5.51 -8.79 -9.09
N ILE A 138 5.67 -7.48 -9.32
CA ILE A 138 5.47 -6.86 -10.63
C ILE A 138 6.76 -6.94 -11.44
N GLY A 139 7.80 -6.23 -11.00
CA GLY A 139 9.08 -6.13 -11.68
C GLY A 139 10.01 -7.29 -11.35
N LYS A 140 10.79 -7.74 -12.32
CA LYS A 140 11.75 -8.83 -12.12
C LYS A 140 12.94 -8.33 -11.28
N GLY A 141 13.22 -9.02 -10.18
CA GLY A 141 14.35 -8.69 -9.30
C GLY A 141 14.20 -7.34 -8.60
N VAL A 142 12.98 -6.81 -8.50
CA VAL A 142 12.71 -5.59 -7.74
C VAL A 142 12.56 -5.96 -6.27
N GLU A 143 13.23 -5.22 -5.40
CA GLU A 143 13.14 -5.33 -3.95
C GLU A 143 12.65 -4.01 -3.35
N MET A 144 11.95 -4.09 -2.20
CA MET A 144 11.54 -2.94 -1.40
C MET A 144 12.32 -2.87 -0.08
N GLU A 145 12.77 -1.67 0.28
CA GLU A 145 13.35 -1.42 1.60
C GLU A 145 12.72 -0.19 2.29
N VAL A 146 12.79 -0.18 3.62
CA VAL A 146 12.40 0.97 4.43
C VAL A 146 13.61 1.88 4.63
N VAL A 147 13.65 2.98 3.88
CA VAL A 147 14.70 4.02 4.02
C VAL A 147 14.52 4.78 5.34
N ARG A 148 13.26 5.07 5.70
CA ARG A 148 12.91 5.67 6.99
C ARG A 148 11.58 5.11 7.48
N ALA A 149 11.59 4.51 8.67
CA ALA A 149 10.37 4.07 9.32
C ALA A 149 9.44 5.25 9.64
N SER A 150 8.14 4.98 9.73
CA SER A 150 7.19 5.95 10.29
C SER A 150 7.37 6.05 11.80
N ASP A 151 7.14 7.23 12.35
CA ASP A 151 7.13 7.52 13.78
C ASP A 151 5.98 8.47 14.13
N GLU A 152 5.89 8.97 15.35
CA GLU A 152 4.82 9.89 15.76
C GLU A 152 4.78 11.23 15.00
N ASN A 153 5.86 11.57 14.29
CA ASN A 153 6.04 12.88 13.66
C ASN A 153 5.96 12.81 12.13
N ALA A 154 6.24 11.65 11.52
CA ALA A 154 6.29 11.53 10.07
C ALA A 154 5.89 10.14 9.53
N PRO A 155 5.24 10.08 8.35
CA PRO A 155 5.07 8.86 7.57
C PRO A 155 6.40 8.26 7.13
N CYS A 156 6.39 7.00 6.71
CA CYS A 156 7.58 6.30 6.22
C CYS A 156 8.07 6.80 4.84
N VAL A 157 9.36 6.56 4.57
CA VAL A 157 9.98 6.59 3.24
C VAL A 157 10.41 5.17 2.91
N LYS A 158 10.08 4.70 1.71
CA LYS A 158 10.55 3.39 1.21
C LYS A 158 11.22 3.57 -0.14
N ALA A 159 12.07 2.63 -0.51
CA ALA A 159 12.67 2.58 -1.83
C ALA A 159 12.26 1.30 -2.55
N LEU A 160 12.15 1.39 -3.87
CA LEU A 160 12.22 0.24 -4.76
C LEU A 160 13.57 0.28 -5.48
N PHE A 161 14.21 -0.88 -5.61
CA PHE A 161 15.49 -0.98 -6.31
C PHE A 161 15.66 -2.34 -6.98
N VAL A 162 16.55 -2.39 -7.97
CA VAL A 162 17.03 -3.65 -8.56
C VAL A 162 18.47 -3.85 -8.09
N PRO A 163 18.78 -4.93 -7.35
CA PRO A 163 20.13 -5.24 -6.89
C PRO A 163 21.11 -5.31 -8.08
N ALA A 164 22.35 -4.86 -7.87
CA ALA A 164 23.36 -4.80 -8.94
C ALA A 164 23.67 -6.17 -9.59
N LYS A 165 23.33 -7.28 -8.94
CA LYS A 165 23.52 -8.64 -9.49
C LYS A 165 22.50 -9.00 -10.57
N ASP A 166 21.38 -8.28 -10.64
CA ASP A 166 20.26 -8.56 -11.54
C ASP A 166 20.04 -7.44 -12.57
N ALA A 167 20.95 -6.45 -12.62
CA ALA A 167 20.93 -5.35 -13.57
C ALA A 167 21.59 -5.76 -14.91
N HIS A 168 20.99 -6.69 -15.64
CA HIS A 168 21.42 -7.13 -16.98
C HIS A 168 20.24 -7.29 -17.95
#